data_AF-A0ABC8RDU2-F1
#
_entry.id   AF-A0ABC8RDU2-F1
#
_cell.length_a   1.000
_cell.length_b   1.000
_cell.length_c   1.000
_cell.angle_alpha   90.00
_cell.angle_beta   90.00
_cell.angle_gamma   90.00
#
_symmetry.space_group_name_H-M   'P 1'
#
loop_
_entity.id
_entity.type
_entity.pdbx_description
1 polymer ?
#
loop_
_entity_poly.entity_id
_entity_poly.type
_entity_poly.pdbx_seq_one_letter_code
_entity_poly.pdbx_strand_id
1 'polypeptide(L)'
;MAALAILSITRKSIKRTHLSSILRLSPTISSSPFSSPSKNHQPFSTLSKTQSPPVPKKVPFTVSAHGMTWQDPYHWMSNINDPDFIDYIKQENLYAEAFMDDTQKVQQTLYSEMISKMPFKISTPPERWGPWSYYQYIPDGKEYPVLCRKLAAKRKGWVHAIVNYVRGGFGREEVLLDWNEIAERYGYVHVGTCRVSPDHNYLAYTVDTTGGEQFTLQIKDLRSGCALPKLGVGRVVSLAWAQDSCTLFYTMSDENQRPYRVLCTKLGSDSVADVPIYTENDSSFHVDITSTKDGKFITVYVIKATNPQQGLQRVCKRVSGVQCFLEHHNGFFYILTNASLSEDKDLPDSGNFYLARCRVDDMQATNLQNVLMPSKDIIVQDMDIFNEHLVLSLNKKGSPVICSIKMPIDANCENQVTIEDLNPWFFPLPSNLCSIVPGSNHDFMTSVFRAVISSPVNQVTIEDLNPWFFPLPSNLCSIVPGSNHDFMTSVFRAVISSPVETAAIFTAKFTTIAESTMILDSYD
;
A
#
# COMPACT_ATOMS: atom_id res chain seq x y z
N MET A 1 21.35 -20.69 -61.56
CA MET A 1 20.12 -21.50 -61.55
C MET A 1 19.01 -20.61 -61.00
N ALA A 2 18.52 -19.63 -61.77
CA ALA A 2 17.33 -19.72 -62.64
C ALA A 2 16.06 -20.04 -61.81
N ALA A 3 14.96 -19.28 -61.79
CA ALA A 3 14.45 -18.28 -62.73
C ALA A 3 13.17 -17.56 -62.17
N LEU A 4 12.98 -16.28 -62.56
CA LEU A 4 11.74 -15.51 -62.89
C LEU A 4 10.58 -15.36 -61.85
N ALA A 5 9.82 -14.26 -61.73
CA ALA A 5 9.56 -13.02 -62.50
C ALA A 5 9.05 -11.91 -61.53
N ILE A 6 9.49 -10.65 -61.53
CA ILE A 6 9.16 -9.47 -62.38
C ILE A 6 7.66 -9.11 -62.49
N LEU A 7 7.26 -7.98 -61.87
CA LEU A 7 6.51 -6.91 -62.54
C LEU A 7 6.74 -5.54 -61.84
N SER A 8 7.28 -4.61 -62.62
CA SER A 8 7.57 -3.21 -62.32
C SER A 8 6.49 -2.28 -62.89
N ILE A 9 6.33 -1.07 -62.34
CA ILE A 9 6.02 0.21 -63.02
C ILE A 9 6.24 1.32 -61.96
N THR A 10 7.43 1.91 -61.86
CA THR A 10 7.94 3.18 -62.45
C THR A 10 7.37 4.50 -61.92
N ARG A 11 8.23 5.19 -61.14
CA ARG A 11 8.67 6.61 -61.19
C ARG A 11 7.63 7.71 -61.49
N LYS A 12 7.60 8.72 -60.61
CA LYS A 12 7.97 10.10 -60.98
C LYS A 12 8.37 10.97 -59.78
N SER A 13 9.54 11.57 -59.91
CA SER A 13 10.09 12.65 -59.10
C SER A 13 9.59 13.98 -59.64
N ILE A 14 9.17 14.91 -58.78
CA ILE A 14 9.16 16.36 -59.06
C ILE A 14 9.66 17.11 -57.82
N LYS A 15 10.53 18.09 -58.09
CA LYS A 15 11.32 18.92 -57.18
C LYS A 15 10.51 20.06 -56.53
N ARG A 16 11.00 20.46 -55.33
CA ARG A 16 11.11 21.80 -54.72
C ARG A 16 10.07 22.88 -55.08
N THR A 17 9.49 23.49 -54.05
CA THR A 17 9.58 24.95 -53.79
C THR A 17 9.36 25.29 -52.32
N HIS A 18 10.16 26.23 -51.82
CA HIS A 18 10.09 26.88 -50.51
C HIS A 18 9.06 28.02 -50.51
N LEU A 19 8.71 28.44 -49.29
CA LEU A 19 8.07 29.71 -48.86
C LEU A 19 6.54 29.81 -49.04
N SER A 20 5.82 29.86 -47.92
CA SER A 20 5.41 31.15 -47.34
C SER A 20 4.58 30.95 -46.07
N SER A 21 4.89 31.78 -45.08
CA SER A 21 4.14 32.04 -43.87
C SER A 21 2.80 32.71 -44.22
N ILE A 22 1.69 32.14 -43.74
CA ILE A 22 0.40 32.82 -43.64
C ILE A 22 -0.20 32.49 -42.27
N LEU A 23 -0.30 33.52 -41.43
CA LEU A 23 -1.24 33.61 -40.32
C LEU A 23 -2.66 33.31 -40.84
N ARG A 24 -3.40 32.44 -40.15
CA ARG A 24 -4.86 32.59 -39.98
C ARG A 24 -5.41 31.63 -38.92
N LEU A 25 -5.89 32.26 -37.85
CA LEU A 25 -7.19 32.09 -37.19
C LEU A 25 -7.65 30.66 -36.86
N SER A 26 -7.82 30.48 -35.55
CA SER A 26 -8.54 29.41 -34.86
C SER A 26 -9.82 28.94 -35.54
N PRO A 27 -10.10 27.63 -35.48
CA PRO A 27 -11.43 27.14 -35.24
C PRO A 27 -11.51 26.51 -33.85
N THR A 28 -12.47 27.01 -33.09
CA THR A 28 -13.13 26.40 -31.93
C THR A 28 -13.09 24.87 -31.93
N ILE A 29 -12.42 24.29 -30.93
CA ILE A 29 -12.51 22.86 -30.63
C ILE A 29 -13.84 22.63 -29.92
N SER A 30 -14.70 21.92 -30.64
CA SER A 30 -15.92 21.29 -30.18
C SER A 30 -15.59 20.34 -29.02
N SER A 31 -16.22 20.59 -27.87
CA SER A 31 -16.29 19.68 -26.74
C SER A 31 -17.20 18.50 -27.12
N SER A 32 -16.62 17.31 -27.24
CA SER A 32 -17.34 16.05 -27.20
C SER A 32 -17.12 15.39 -25.82
N PRO A 33 -18.16 15.20 -25.01
CA PRO A 33 -18.10 14.38 -23.81
C PRO A 33 -18.31 12.92 -24.23
N PHE A 34 -17.48 11.99 -23.74
CA PHE A 34 -17.78 10.56 -23.82
C PHE A 34 -17.46 9.90 -22.49
N SER A 35 -18.51 9.82 -21.66
CA SER A 35 -18.84 8.59 -20.95
C SER A 35 -19.68 7.73 -21.91
N SER A 36 -19.43 6.42 -21.96
CA SER A 36 -20.32 5.46 -22.61
C SER A 36 -21.60 5.35 -21.78
N PRO A 37 -22.78 5.77 -22.28
CA PRO A 37 -24.03 5.53 -21.58
C PRO A 37 -24.57 4.17 -22.02
N SER A 38 -24.96 3.34 -21.06
CA SER A 38 -25.91 2.28 -21.34
C SER A 38 -27.18 2.95 -21.87
N LYS A 39 -27.50 2.71 -23.15
CA LYS A 39 -28.72 3.23 -23.76
C LYS A 39 -29.91 2.49 -23.17
N ASN A 40 -30.50 3.08 -22.13
CA ASN A 40 -31.91 3.04 -21.79
C ASN A 40 -32.24 4.11 -20.73
N HIS A 41 -31.89 5.37 -20.99
CA HIS A 41 -32.50 6.48 -20.25
C HIS A 41 -33.87 6.78 -20.87
N GLN A 42 -34.93 6.35 -20.18
CA GLN A 42 -36.26 6.90 -20.41
C GLN A 42 -36.26 8.40 -20.06
N PRO A 43 -37.10 9.23 -20.72
CA PRO A 43 -37.17 10.65 -20.42
C PRO A 43 -37.57 10.88 -18.96
N PHE A 44 -36.83 11.78 -18.29
CA PHE A 44 -37.06 12.21 -16.91
C PHE A 44 -38.52 12.66 -16.72
N SER A 45 -39.26 11.82 -16.02
CA SER A 45 -40.54 12.19 -15.44
C SER A 45 -40.24 13.11 -14.26
N THR A 46 -40.77 14.33 -14.27
CA THR A 46 -40.85 15.18 -13.07
C THR A 46 -41.76 14.49 -12.06
N LEU A 47 -41.21 13.56 -11.29
CA LEU A 47 -41.92 12.83 -10.24
C LEU A 47 -41.91 13.67 -8.95
N SER A 48 -43.11 13.84 -8.40
CA SER A 48 -43.43 14.53 -7.16
C SER A 48 -42.55 14.10 -5.98
N LYS A 49 -42.27 15.05 -5.09
CA LYS A 49 -41.49 14.98 -3.83
C LYS A 49 -42.05 14.01 -2.75
N THR A 50 -42.79 12.99 -3.15
CA THR A 50 -43.66 12.17 -2.29
C THR A 50 -43.60 10.66 -2.58
N GLN A 51 -42.44 10.12 -2.99
CA GLN A 51 -42.27 8.66 -2.94
C GLN A 51 -41.99 8.25 -1.49
N SER A 52 -42.85 7.39 -0.93
CA SER A 52 -42.57 6.71 0.33
C SER A 52 -41.43 5.72 0.15
N PRO A 53 -40.60 5.47 1.17
CA PRO A 53 -39.53 4.48 1.08
C PRO A 53 -40.10 3.10 0.70
N PRO A 54 -39.41 2.33 -0.15
CA PRO A 54 -39.81 0.97 -0.48
C PRO A 54 -39.95 0.11 0.78
N VAL A 55 -41.02 -0.66 0.87
CA VAL A 55 -41.24 -1.55 2.02
C VAL A 55 -40.93 -2.97 1.60
N PRO A 56 -39.89 -3.61 2.14
CA PRO A 56 -39.56 -4.97 1.77
C PRO A 56 -40.59 -5.96 2.30
N LYS A 57 -40.83 -7.03 1.54
CA LYS A 57 -41.63 -8.15 2.01
C LYS A 57 -40.97 -8.82 3.22
N LYS A 58 -41.81 -9.29 4.15
CA LYS A 58 -41.40 -10.11 5.29
C LYS A 58 -41.74 -11.57 4.99
N VAL A 59 -40.73 -12.44 4.99
CA VAL A 59 -40.91 -13.87 4.77
C VAL A 59 -40.53 -14.59 6.07
N PRO A 60 -41.45 -15.32 6.72
CA PRO A 60 -41.14 -16.03 7.96
C PRO A 60 -39.93 -16.95 7.78
N PHE A 61 -38.89 -16.71 8.58
CA PHE A 61 -37.68 -17.52 8.60
C PHE A 61 -37.13 -17.53 10.02
N THR A 62 -36.83 -18.71 10.53
CA THR A 62 -36.32 -18.90 11.89
C THR A 62 -34.86 -19.28 11.81
N VAL A 63 -34.00 -18.49 12.44
CA VAL A 63 -32.58 -18.81 12.61
C VAL A 63 -32.40 -19.53 13.94
N SER A 64 -31.51 -20.52 13.98
CA SER A 64 -31.07 -21.14 15.22
C SER A 64 -29.55 -21.23 15.29
N ALA A 65 -28.97 -20.72 16.37
CA ALA A 65 -27.54 -20.83 16.66
C ALA A 65 -27.33 -20.90 18.18
N HIS A 66 -26.36 -21.71 18.62
CA HIS A 66 -25.99 -21.87 20.03
C HIS A 66 -27.18 -22.15 20.99
N GLY A 67 -28.17 -22.91 20.52
CA GLY A 67 -29.37 -23.25 21.32
C GLY A 67 -30.41 -22.13 21.44
N MET A 68 -30.18 -20.97 20.80
CA MET A 68 -31.10 -19.85 20.74
C MET A 68 -31.82 -19.82 19.38
N THR A 69 -33.03 -19.27 19.35
CA THR A 69 -33.81 -19.08 18.12
C THR A 69 -34.36 -17.66 18.03
N TRP A 70 -34.39 -17.10 16.83
CA TRP A 70 -35.00 -15.80 16.53
C TRP A 70 -35.58 -15.77 15.13
N GLN A 71 -36.45 -14.81 14.86
CA GLN A 71 -37.02 -14.58 13.52
C GLN A 71 -36.15 -13.61 12.73
N ASP A 72 -35.83 -13.98 11.49
CA ASP A 72 -35.19 -13.11 10.51
C ASP A 72 -36.09 -12.99 9.28
N PRO A 73 -37.12 -12.12 9.31
CA PRO A 73 -38.09 -12.01 8.23
C PRO A 73 -37.48 -11.50 6.90
N TYR A 74 -36.21 -11.07 6.89
CA TYR A 74 -35.51 -10.53 5.73
C TYR A 74 -34.39 -11.45 5.23
N HIS A 75 -34.30 -12.68 5.75
CA HIS A 75 -33.28 -13.65 5.36
C HIS A 75 -33.18 -13.87 3.85
N TRP A 76 -34.30 -13.75 3.13
CA TRP A 76 -34.37 -13.86 1.68
C TRP A 76 -33.46 -12.87 0.93
N MET A 77 -33.14 -11.72 1.51
CA MET A 77 -32.24 -10.72 0.93
C MET A 77 -30.76 -11.17 0.90
N SER A 78 -30.39 -12.23 1.63
CA SER A 78 -29.04 -12.79 1.56
C SER A 78 -28.74 -13.44 0.20
N ASN A 79 -29.77 -13.82 -0.56
CA ASN A 79 -29.63 -14.33 -1.91
C ASN A 79 -29.60 -13.18 -2.92
N ILE A 80 -28.40 -12.72 -3.26
CA ILE A 80 -28.20 -11.60 -4.20
C ILE A 80 -28.70 -11.85 -5.63
N ASN A 81 -28.96 -13.12 -5.98
CA ASN A 81 -29.49 -13.51 -7.29
C ASN A 81 -31.03 -13.64 -7.31
N ASP A 82 -31.70 -13.43 -6.17
CA ASP A 82 -33.16 -13.46 -6.08
C ASP A 82 -33.76 -12.29 -6.90
N PRO A 83 -34.67 -12.55 -7.86
CA PRO A 83 -35.34 -11.49 -8.62
C PRO A 83 -36.03 -10.44 -7.75
N ASP A 84 -36.62 -10.86 -6.62
CA ASP A 84 -37.31 -9.94 -5.70
C ASP A 84 -36.30 -9.05 -4.97
N PHE A 85 -35.07 -9.52 -4.76
CA PHE A 85 -34.01 -8.73 -4.13
C PHE A 85 -33.49 -7.69 -5.11
N ILE A 86 -33.24 -8.11 -6.36
CA ILE A 86 -32.83 -7.22 -7.43
C ILE A 86 -33.87 -6.13 -7.67
N ASP A 87 -35.17 -6.47 -7.69
CA ASP A 87 -36.24 -5.50 -7.84
C ASP A 87 -36.29 -4.52 -6.66
N TYR A 88 -36.21 -5.03 -5.42
CA TYR A 88 -36.19 -4.19 -4.23
C TYR A 88 -35.01 -3.21 -4.21
N ILE A 89 -33.80 -3.65 -4.57
CA ILE A 89 -32.62 -2.75 -4.66
C ILE A 89 -32.81 -1.67 -5.73
N LYS A 90 -33.44 -1.99 -6.87
CA LYS A 90 -33.79 -0.97 -7.87
C LYS A 90 -34.76 0.06 -7.32
N GLN A 91 -35.77 -0.37 -6.56
CA GLN A 91 -36.72 0.53 -5.92
C GLN A 91 -36.03 1.42 -4.87
N GLU A 92 -35.13 0.88 -4.06
CA GLU A 92 -34.35 1.65 -3.08
C GLU A 92 -33.46 2.69 -3.76
N ASN A 93 -32.79 2.33 -4.86
CA ASN A 93 -31.98 3.28 -5.63
C ASN A 93 -32.82 4.41 -6.22
N LEU A 94 -33.99 4.09 -6.81
CA LEU A 94 -34.91 5.11 -7.34
C LEU A 94 -35.43 6.04 -6.23
N TYR A 95 -35.76 5.48 -5.07
CA TYR A 95 -36.17 6.28 -3.91
C TYR A 95 -35.04 7.20 -3.43
N ALA A 96 -33.80 6.70 -3.33
CA ALA A 96 -32.65 7.49 -2.94
C ALA A 96 -32.37 8.64 -3.93
N GLU A 97 -32.45 8.37 -5.23
CA GLU A 97 -32.33 9.40 -6.28
C GLU A 97 -33.41 10.48 -6.13
N ALA A 98 -34.67 10.08 -5.98
CA ALA A 98 -35.79 11.01 -5.80
C ALA A 98 -35.71 11.82 -4.50
N PHE A 99 -35.27 11.19 -3.40
CA PHE A 99 -35.09 11.83 -2.11
C PHE A 99 -33.97 12.89 -2.15
N MET A 100 -32.91 12.63 -2.92
CA MET A 100 -31.74 13.51 -3.05
C MET A 100 -31.86 14.53 -4.19
N ASP A 101 -32.97 14.54 -4.95
CA ASP A 101 -33.15 15.38 -6.15
C ASP A 101 -32.92 16.88 -5.89
N ASP A 102 -33.38 17.40 -4.75
CA ASP A 102 -33.20 18.81 -4.40
C ASP A 102 -31.76 19.21 -4.01
N THR A 103 -30.88 18.22 -3.81
CA THR A 103 -29.47 18.44 -3.50
C THR A 103 -28.56 18.40 -4.74
N GLN A 104 -29.08 18.16 -5.95
CA GLN A 104 -28.28 18.02 -7.18
C GLN A 104 -27.28 19.17 -7.41
N LYS A 105 -27.67 20.41 -7.14
CA LYS A 105 -26.77 21.57 -7.28
C LYS A 105 -25.59 21.49 -6.32
N VAL A 106 -25.83 21.11 -5.07
CA VAL A 106 -24.77 20.95 -4.05
C VAL A 106 -23.85 19.79 -4.43
N GLN A 107 -24.40 18.67 -4.89
CA GLN A 107 -23.61 17.53 -5.36
C GLN A 107 -22.67 17.92 -6.52
N GLN A 108 -23.15 18.70 -7.51
CA GLN A 108 -22.33 19.18 -8.62
C GLN A 108 -21.22 20.14 -8.17
N THR A 109 -21.52 21.03 -7.20
CA THR A 109 -20.51 21.90 -6.58
C THR A 109 -19.43 21.06 -5.89
N LEU A 110 -19.84 20.12 -5.03
CA LEU A 110 -18.91 19.24 -4.31
C LEU A 110 -18.07 18.40 -5.27
N TYR A 111 -18.67 17.85 -6.32
CA TYR A 111 -17.96 17.11 -7.36
C TYR A 111 -16.88 17.97 -8.02
N SER A 112 -17.23 19.18 -8.43
CA SER A 112 -16.28 20.10 -9.08
C SER A 112 -15.14 20.51 -8.13
N GLU A 113 -15.46 20.78 -6.87
CA GLU A 113 -14.47 21.06 -5.83
C GLU A 113 -13.52 19.89 -5.60
N MET A 114 -14.04 18.67 -5.46
CA MET A 114 -13.24 17.45 -5.29
C MET A 114 -12.31 17.21 -6.47
N ILE A 115 -12.81 17.34 -7.71
CA ILE A 115 -12.00 17.20 -8.93
C ILE A 115 -10.90 18.27 -8.98
N SER A 116 -11.21 19.53 -8.65
CA SER A 116 -10.21 20.61 -8.64
C SER A 116 -9.08 20.41 -7.63
N LYS A 117 -9.32 19.61 -6.58
CA LYS A 117 -8.34 19.28 -5.54
C LYS A 117 -7.50 18.05 -5.89
N MET A 118 -7.89 17.28 -6.91
CA MET A 118 -7.09 16.16 -7.39
C MET A 118 -5.93 16.68 -8.27
N PRO A 119 -4.72 16.12 -8.13
CA PRO A 119 -3.61 16.53 -8.97
C PRO A 119 -3.85 16.12 -10.42
N PHE A 120 -3.47 17.00 -11.36
CA PHE A 120 -3.61 16.73 -12.80
C PHE A 120 -2.81 15.49 -13.25
N LYS A 121 -1.72 15.17 -12.56
CA LYS A 121 -0.92 13.95 -12.78
C LYS A 121 -0.74 13.21 -11.47
N ILE A 122 -1.09 11.93 -11.47
CA ILE A 122 -0.94 11.04 -10.32
C ILE A 122 0.24 10.12 -10.60
N SER A 123 1.28 10.23 -9.78
CA SER A 123 2.44 9.33 -9.84
C SER A 123 3.06 9.13 -8.46
N THR A 124 3.57 7.94 -8.19
CA THR A 124 4.38 7.70 -6.99
C THR A 124 5.79 8.26 -7.19
N PRO A 125 6.45 8.75 -6.12
CA PRO A 125 7.85 9.13 -6.22
C PRO A 125 8.70 7.93 -6.60
N PRO A 126 9.67 8.09 -7.52
CA PRO A 126 10.52 6.98 -7.92
C PRO A 126 11.29 6.40 -6.74
N GLU A 127 11.19 5.09 -6.57
CA GLU A 127 11.90 4.32 -5.57
C GLU A 127 13.11 3.67 -6.22
N ARG A 128 14.30 3.86 -5.65
CA ARG A 128 15.49 3.17 -6.13
C ARG A 128 15.59 1.81 -5.47
N TRP A 129 15.80 0.78 -6.28
CA TRP A 129 16.12 -0.55 -5.80
C TRP A 129 17.16 -1.19 -6.73
N GLY A 130 18.37 -1.39 -6.18
CA GLY A 130 19.50 -1.86 -6.96
C GLY A 130 19.86 -0.92 -8.12
N PRO A 131 19.94 -1.42 -9.37
CA PRO A 131 20.22 -0.59 -10.55
C PRO A 131 18.99 0.15 -11.10
N TRP A 132 17.79 -0.13 -10.57
CA TRP A 132 16.53 0.36 -11.13
C TRP A 132 15.89 1.45 -10.28
N SER A 133 15.02 2.22 -10.91
CA SER A 133 14.11 3.15 -10.26
C SER A 133 12.68 2.82 -10.67
N TYR A 134 11.88 2.35 -9.72
CA TYR A 134 10.49 1.91 -9.90
C TYR A 134 9.52 3.03 -9.54
N TYR A 135 8.40 3.13 -10.25
CA TYR A 135 7.32 4.07 -9.96
C TYR A 135 6.03 3.60 -10.62
N GLN A 136 4.93 4.17 -10.17
CA GLN A 136 3.62 4.00 -10.77
C GLN A 136 3.08 5.36 -11.19
N TYR A 137 2.28 5.40 -12.24
CA TYR A 137 1.51 6.58 -12.60
C TYR A 137 0.19 6.18 -13.25
N ILE A 138 -0.80 7.06 -13.19
CA ILE A 138 -2.05 6.90 -13.92
C ILE A 138 -1.97 7.76 -15.18
N PRO A 139 -2.00 7.18 -16.40
CA PRO A 139 -1.99 7.95 -17.64
C PRO A 139 -3.21 8.87 -17.76
N ASP A 140 -3.05 9.99 -18.46
CA ASP A 140 -4.15 10.95 -18.69
C ASP A 140 -5.35 10.25 -19.36
N GLY A 141 -6.53 10.38 -18.76
CA GLY A 141 -7.78 9.76 -19.27
C GLY A 141 -7.88 8.25 -19.03
N LYS A 142 -6.97 7.66 -18.26
CA LYS A 142 -7.05 6.26 -17.79
C LYS A 142 -7.41 6.22 -16.30
N GLU A 143 -7.94 5.09 -15.87
CA GLU A 143 -8.45 4.90 -14.49
C GLU A 143 -7.47 4.08 -13.63
N TYR A 144 -6.60 3.29 -14.25
CA TYR A 144 -5.72 2.37 -13.54
C TYR A 144 -4.24 2.73 -13.68
N PRO A 145 -3.40 2.38 -12.68
CA PRO A 145 -1.98 2.68 -12.71
C PRO A 145 -1.21 1.79 -13.69
N VAL A 146 -0.05 2.29 -14.11
CA VAL A 146 0.98 1.56 -14.86
C VAL A 146 2.22 1.45 -13.98
N LEU A 147 2.71 0.23 -13.74
CA LEU A 147 3.96 -0.01 -13.03
C LEU A 147 5.12 0.04 -14.01
N CYS A 148 6.08 0.94 -13.77
CA CYS A 148 7.22 1.17 -14.63
C CYS A 148 8.53 1.09 -13.86
N ARG A 149 9.62 0.86 -14.60
CA ARG A 149 10.99 1.09 -14.10
C ARG A 149 11.84 1.78 -15.14
N LYS A 150 12.91 2.42 -14.66
CA LYS A 150 13.99 2.95 -15.51
C LYS A 150 15.34 2.66 -14.89
N LEU A 151 16.37 2.53 -15.71
CA LEU A 151 17.73 2.37 -15.21
C LEU A 151 18.10 3.64 -14.42
N ALA A 152 18.43 3.47 -13.14
CA ALA A 152 18.73 4.60 -12.28
C ALA A 152 20.08 5.18 -12.68
N ALA A 153 20.11 6.48 -13.01
CA ALA A 153 21.36 7.17 -13.31
C ALA A 153 22.37 6.95 -12.17
N LYS A 154 23.62 6.60 -12.50
CA LYS A 154 24.70 6.56 -11.50
C LYS A 154 24.81 7.96 -10.89
N ARG A 155 24.81 8.07 -9.55
CA ARG A 155 25.11 9.32 -8.83
C ARG A 155 26.55 9.76 -9.17
N LYS A 156 26.75 10.42 -10.30
CA LYS A 156 27.99 11.12 -10.66
C LYS A 156 27.75 12.62 -10.63
N GLY A 157 27.32 13.15 -9.48
CA GLY A 157 27.13 14.59 -9.29
C GLY A 157 26.02 15.23 -10.14
N TRP A 158 25.49 16.33 -9.62
CA TRP A 158 24.63 17.31 -10.29
C TRP A 158 25.01 17.61 -11.75
N VAL A 159 26.31 17.76 -12.06
CA VAL A 159 26.78 18.06 -13.42
C VAL A 159 26.46 16.94 -14.42
N HIS A 160 26.54 15.67 -14.02
CA HIS A 160 26.22 14.54 -14.91
C HIS A 160 24.71 14.31 -15.03
N ALA A 161 23.94 14.64 -14.00
CA ALA A 161 22.48 14.67 -14.06
C ALA A 161 21.98 15.71 -15.08
N ILE A 162 22.57 16.90 -15.09
CA ILE A 162 22.29 17.95 -16.09
C ILE A 162 22.71 17.49 -17.50
N VAL A 163 23.87 16.84 -17.64
CA VAL A 163 24.31 16.30 -18.95
C VAL A 163 23.38 15.20 -19.46
N ASN A 164 22.85 14.33 -18.60
CA ASN A 164 21.86 13.31 -18.99
C ASN A 164 20.51 13.92 -19.34
N TYR A 165 20.10 15.00 -18.65
CA TYR A 165 18.89 15.77 -18.96
C TYR A 165 19.00 16.44 -20.35
N VAL A 166 20.14 17.04 -20.66
CA VAL A 166 20.42 17.71 -21.94
C VAL A 166 20.62 16.70 -23.09
N ARG A 167 21.14 15.50 -22.81
CA ARG A 167 21.36 14.44 -23.82
C ARG A 167 20.18 13.50 -24.05
N GLY A 168 19.04 13.69 -23.36
CA GLY A 168 17.92 12.74 -23.42
C GLY A 168 18.28 11.34 -22.93
N GLY A 169 19.32 11.24 -22.09
CA GLY A 169 19.96 9.99 -21.65
C GLY A 169 19.38 9.42 -20.37
N PHE A 170 18.08 9.57 -20.12
CA PHE A 170 17.40 8.70 -19.17
C PHE A 170 17.30 7.31 -19.82
N GLY A 171 17.64 6.25 -19.09
CA GLY A 171 17.38 4.90 -19.57
C GLY A 171 15.92 4.80 -20.03
N ARG A 172 15.66 4.14 -21.16
CA ARG A 172 14.29 3.96 -21.68
C ARG A 172 13.42 3.38 -20.55
N GLU A 173 12.25 3.98 -20.37
CA GLU A 173 11.24 3.46 -19.45
C GLU A 173 10.81 2.07 -19.92
N GLU A 174 10.71 1.14 -18.98
CA GLU A 174 10.19 -0.20 -19.19
C GLU A 174 8.86 -0.32 -18.43
N VAL A 175 7.78 -0.61 -19.16
CA VAL A 175 6.47 -0.91 -18.57
C VAL A 175 6.47 -2.36 -18.09
N LEU A 176 6.34 -2.54 -16.77
CA LEU A 176 6.33 -3.86 -16.16
C LEU A 176 4.94 -4.46 -16.23
N LEU A 177 3.91 -3.69 -15.90
CA LEU A 177 2.53 -4.13 -15.90
C LEU A 177 1.63 -2.91 -16.15
N ASP A 178 0.65 -3.08 -17.02
CA ASP A 178 -0.38 -2.08 -17.31
C ASP A 178 -1.74 -2.68 -16.95
N TRP A 179 -2.38 -2.09 -15.94
CA TRP A 179 -3.68 -2.54 -15.45
C TRP A 179 -4.76 -2.21 -16.47
N ASN A 180 -4.59 -1.14 -17.23
CA ASN A 180 -5.56 -0.71 -18.24
C ASN A 180 -5.66 -1.73 -19.37
N GLU A 181 -4.55 -2.36 -19.78
CA GLU A 181 -4.57 -3.45 -20.78
C GLU A 181 -5.39 -4.66 -20.28
N ILE A 182 -5.33 -4.95 -18.98
CA ILE A 182 -6.11 -6.03 -18.37
C ILE A 182 -7.58 -5.62 -18.26
N ALA A 183 -7.85 -4.41 -17.77
CA ALA A 183 -9.20 -3.86 -17.64
C ALA A 183 -9.91 -3.74 -18.99
N GLU A 184 -9.21 -3.39 -20.08
CA GLU A 184 -9.79 -3.36 -21.43
C GLU A 184 -10.27 -4.75 -21.89
N ARG A 185 -9.62 -5.82 -21.42
CA ARG A 185 -10.02 -7.20 -21.73
C ARG A 185 -11.17 -7.70 -20.86
N TYR A 186 -11.21 -7.35 -19.57
CA TYR A 186 -12.13 -7.94 -18.59
C TYR A 186 -13.20 -6.98 -18.04
N GLY A 187 -13.11 -5.68 -18.35
CA GLY A 187 -13.98 -4.62 -17.83
C GLY A 187 -13.62 -4.14 -16.42
N TYR A 188 -12.88 -4.95 -15.66
CA TYR A 188 -12.43 -4.67 -14.30
C TYR A 188 -11.08 -5.33 -14.04
N VAL A 189 -10.27 -4.70 -13.20
CA VAL A 189 -9.05 -5.32 -12.67
C VAL A 189 -8.76 -4.82 -11.26
N HIS A 190 -8.33 -5.74 -10.42
CA HIS A 190 -7.68 -5.46 -9.16
C HIS A 190 -6.42 -6.30 -9.07
N VAL A 191 -5.26 -5.64 -9.02
CA VAL A 191 -3.99 -6.33 -8.74
C VAL A 191 -3.70 -6.19 -7.25
N GLY A 192 -3.61 -7.33 -6.56
CA GLY A 192 -3.44 -7.37 -5.12
C GLY A 192 -1.99 -7.12 -4.71
N THR A 193 -1.12 -8.12 -4.91
CA THR A 193 0.30 -8.01 -4.56
C THR A 193 1.17 -8.08 -5.80
N CYS A 194 2.27 -7.31 -5.80
CA CYS A 194 3.28 -7.26 -6.84
C CYS A 194 4.66 -7.41 -6.19
N ARG A 195 5.46 -8.35 -6.69
CA ARG A 195 6.82 -8.62 -6.19
C ARG A 195 7.76 -8.86 -7.36
N VAL A 196 8.79 -8.02 -7.47
CA VAL A 196 9.88 -8.20 -8.44
C VAL A 196 10.91 -9.15 -7.82
N SER A 197 11.51 -10.04 -8.62
CA SER A 197 12.56 -10.96 -8.16
C SER A 197 13.83 -10.19 -7.74
N PRO A 198 14.70 -10.75 -6.87
CA PRO A 198 15.92 -10.09 -6.42
C PRO A 198 16.89 -9.71 -7.56
N ASP A 199 16.94 -10.48 -8.64
CA ASP A 199 17.70 -10.18 -9.85
C ASP A 199 17.01 -9.21 -10.81
N HIS A 200 15.79 -8.77 -10.47
CA HIS A 200 14.91 -7.91 -11.25
C HIS A 200 14.51 -8.46 -12.63
N ASN A 201 14.54 -9.78 -12.84
CA ASN A 201 14.18 -10.37 -14.14
C ASN A 201 12.74 -10.89 -14.19
N TYR A 202 12.07 -11.07 -13.06
CA TYR A 202 10.68 -11.53 -13.00
C TYR A 202 9.81 -10.58 -12.18
N LEU A 203 8.54 -10.48 -12.56
CA LEU A 203 7.48 -9.87 -11.76
C LEU A 203 6.44 -10.93 -11.47
N ALA A 204 6.24 -11.26 -10.21
CA ALA A 204 5.09 -12.04 -9.76
C ALA A 204 4.00 -11.08 -9.26
N TYR A 205 2.77 -11.28 -9.72
CA TYR A 205 1.63 -10.45 -9.32
C TYR A 205 0.36 -11.28 -9.20
N THR A 206 -0.56 -10.85 -8.35
CA THR A 206 -1.87 -11.49 -8.18
C THR A 206 -2.97 -10.60 -8.74
N VAL A 207 -3.88 -11.15 -9.54
CA VAL A 207 -4.93 -10.39 -10.22
C VAL A 207 -6.32 -10.98 -10.02
N ASP A 208 -7.27 -10.12 -9.70
CA ASP A 208 -8.71 -10.39 -9.67
C ASP A 208 -9.38 -9.57 -10.79
N THR A 209 -10.14 -10.23 -11.65
CA THR A 209 -10.87 -9.62 -12.77
C THR A 209 -12.38 -9.71 -12.60
N THR A 210 -12.87 -10.20 -11.46
CA THR A 210 -14.30 -10.39 -11.17
C THR A 210 -14.78 -9.56 -9.98
N GLY A 211 -13.87 -9.11 -9.11
CA GLY A 211 -14.19 -8.36 -7.89
C GLY A 211 -14.59 -9.24 -6.71
N GLY A 212 -14.34 -10.56 -6.80
CA GLY A 212 -14.63 -11.53 -5.74
C GLY A 212 -13.53 -11.68 -4.69
N GLU A 213 -12.47 -10.86 -4.76
CA GLU A 213 -11.28 -10.91 -3.90
C GLU A 213 -10.52 -12.24 -3.98
N GLN A 214 -10.73 -12.99 -5.07
CA GLN A 214 -10.00 -14.21 -5.39
C GLN A 214 -8.95 -13.94 -6.45
N PHE A 215 -7.70 -13.79 -6.01
CA PHE A 215 -6.64 -13.42 -6.92
C PHE A 215 -5.95 -14.64 -7.54
N THR A 216 -5.63 -14.51 -8.82
CA THR A 216 -4.86 -15.48 -9.59
C THR A 216 -3.42 -14.99 -9.70
N LEU A 217 -2.46 -15.84 -9.31
CA LEU A 217 -1.03 -15.59 -9.51
C LEU A 217 -0.69 -15.61 -11.00
N GLN A 218 0.08 -14.63 -11.43
CA GLN A 218 0.72 -14.52 -12.73
C GLN A 218 2.20 -14.17 -12.53
N ILE A 219 3.06 -14.68 -13.42
CA ILE A 219 4.49 -14.34 -13.41
C ILE A 219 4.89 -13.87 -14.80
N LYS A 220 5.52 -12.70 -14.88
CA LYS A 220 6.03 -12.11 -16.11
C LYS A 220 7.55 -12.13 -16.11
N ASP A 221 8.16 -12.63 -17.19
CA ASP A 221 9.59 -12.45 -17.44
C ASP A 221 9.80 -11.05 -18.02
N LEU A 222 10.48 -10.20 -17.26
CA LEU A 222 10.72 -8.80 -17.60
C LEU A 222 11.74 -8.61 -18.72
N ARG A 223 12.51 -9.65 -19.08
CA ARG A 223 13.48 -9.59 -20.19
C ARG A 223 12.79 -9.81 -21.53
N SER A 224 11.82 -10.72 -21.58
CA SER A 224 11.02 -10.99 -22.78
C SER A 224 9.76 -10.13 -22.86
N GLY A 225 9.27 -9.64 -21.72
CA GLY A 225 7.98 -8.98 -21.59
C GLY A 225 6.79 -9.95 -21.62
N CYS A 226 7.03 -11.27 -21.61
CA CYS A 226 5.98 -12.28 -21.71
C CYS A 226 5.60 -12.87 -20.35
N ALA A 227 4.30 -13.17 -20.18
CA ALA A 227 3.82 -13.97 -19.05
C ALA A 227 4.27 -15.44 -19.21
N LEU A 228 4.61 -16.09 -18.10
CA LEU A 228 4.93 -17.50 -18.07
C LEU A 228 3.63 -18.32 -18.19
N PRO A 229 3.49 -19.18 -19.21
CA PRO A 229 2.21 -19.80 -19.55
C PRO A 229 1.68 -20.83 -18.54
N LYS A 230 2.48 -21.25 -17.56
CA LYS A 230 2.20 -22.40 -16.68
C LYS A 230 1.69 -22.06 -15.28
N LEU A 231 1.66 -20.79 -14.87
CA LEU A 231 1.27 -20.39 -13.51
C LEU A 231 0.03 -19.52 -13.55
N GLY A 232 -1.14 -20.17 -13.56
CA GLY A 232 -2.45 -19.54 -13.37
C GLY A 232 -3.11 -20.10 -12.11
N VAL A 233 -2.40 -20.04 -10.98
CA VAL A 233 -2.87 -20.59 -9.71
C VAL A 233 -3.84 -19.58 -9.09
N GLY A 234 -5.10 -19.98 -8.88
CA GLY A 234 -6.10 -19.14 -8.22
C GLY A 234 -5.96 -19.14 -6.69
N ARG A 235 -6.69 -18.25 -6.02
CA ARG A 235 -6.79 -18.16 -4.55
C ARG A 235 -5.45 -17.88 -3.86
N VAL A 236 -4.57 -17.13 -4.54
CA VAL A 236 -3.26 -16.77 -4.01
C VAL A 236 -3.34 -15.44 -3.26
N VAL A 237 -2.79 -15.38 -2.04
CA VAL A 237 -2.92 -14.21 -1.16
C VAL A 237 -1.61 -13.43 -1.05
N SER A 238 -0.50 -14.07 -0.68
CA SER A 238 0.80 -13.43 -0.49
C SER A 238 1.92 -14.11 -1.27
N LEU A 239 2.98 -13.34 -1.59
CA LEU A 239 4.09 -13.73 -2.46
C LEU A 239 5.44 -13.36 -1.82
N ALA A 240 6.43 -14.26 -1.92
CA ALA A 240 7.80 -14.01 -1.48
C ALA A 240 8.82 -14.71 -2.38
N TRP A 241 9.76 -13.96 -2.94
CA TRP A 241 10.84 -14.52 -3.76
C TRP A 241 11.98 -15.03 -2.88
N ALA A 242 12.49 -16.21 -3.21
CA ALA A 242 13.76 -16.67 -2.65
C ALA A 242 14.94 -15.88 -3.25
N GLN A 243 16.08 -15.94 -2.58
CA GLN A 243 17.30 -15.22 -2.98
C GLN A 243 17.85 -15.71 -4.34
N ASP A 244 17.56 -16.95 -4.73
CA ASP A 244 17.98 -17.53 -6.00
C ASP A 244 17.28 -16.92 -7.23
N SER A 245 16.31 -16.02 -7.02
CA SER A 245 15.53 -15.33 -8.06
C SER A 245 14.76 -16.24 -9.03
N CYS A 246 14.65 -17.52 -8.72
CA CYS A 246 13.92 -18.49 -9.53
C CYS A 246 12.95 -19.35 -8.70
N THR A 247 12.98 -19.25 -7.37
CA THR A 247 12.04 -19.90 -6.48
C THR A 247 11.07 -18.86 -5.91
N LEU A 248 9.77 -19.08 -6.07
CA LEU A 248 8.70 -18.22 -5.55
C LEU A 248 7.86 -19.01 -4.54
N PHE A 249 7.70 -18.43 -3.36
CA PHE A 249 6.75 -18.89 -2.35
C PHE A 249 5.45 -18.11 -2.47
N TYR A 250 4.34 -18.78 -2.20
CA TYR A 250 3.03 -18.13 -2.11
C TYR A 250 2.08 -18.83 -1.15
N THR A 251 1.14 -18.08 -0.59
CA THR A 251 0.05 -18.63 0.22
C THR A 251 -1.19 -18.87 -0.63
N MET A 252 -1.92 -19.94 -0.32
CA MET A 252 -3.20 -20.27 -0.94
C MET A 252 -4.31 -20.31 0.11
N SER A 253 -5.46 -19.73 -0.22
CA SER A 253 -6.63 -19.70 0.66
C SER A 253 -7.54 -20.92 0.55
N ASP A 254 -8.27 -21.25 1.62
CA ASP A 254 -9.34 -22.24 1.65
C ASP A 254 -10.67 -21.67 1.10
N GLU A 255 -11.75 -22.46 1.11
CA GLU A 255 -13.04 -22.07 0.51
C GLU A 255 -13.65 -20.85 1.19
N ASN A 256 -13.26 -20.57 2.44
CA ASN A 256 -13.68 -19.41 3.22
C ASN A 256 -12.72 -18.23 3.04
N GLN A 257 -11.88 -18.25 2.00
CA GLN A 257 -10.85 -17.26 1.70
C GLN A 257 -9.77 -17.10 2.79
N ARG A 258 -9.63 -18.07 3.71
CA ARG A 258 -8.58 -18.04 4.73
C ARG A 258 -7.27 -18.61 4.18
N PRO A 259 -6.16 -17.86 4.11
CA PRO A 259 -4.86 -18.37 3.71
C PRO A 259 -4.36 -19.41 4.72
N TYR A 260 -4.11 -20.63 4.26
CA TYR A 260 -3.79 -21.76 5.15
C TYR A 260 -2.62 -22.61 4.66
N ARG A 261 -2.28 -22.57 3.37
CA ARG A 261 -1.23 -23.42 2.78
C ARG A 261 -0.15 -22.56 2.15
N VAL A 262 1.11 -22.93 2.37
CA VAL A 262 2.28 -22.35 1.70
C VAL A 262 2.77 -23.32 0.66
N LEU A 263 2.89 -22.85 -0.57
CA LEU A 263 3.47 -23.59 -1.69
C LEU A 263 4.72 -22.87 -2.19
N CYS A 264 5.57 -23.64 -2.85
CA CYS A 264 6.80 -23.17 -3.46
C CYS A 264 6.86 -23.67 -4.90
N THR A 265 7.17 -22.78 -5.83
CA THR A 265 7.33 -23.11 -7.26
C THR A 265 8.71 -22.69 -7.73
N LYS A 266 9.36 -23.54 -8.52
CA LYS A 266 10.71 -23.28 -9.07
C LYS A 266 10.63 -23.07 -10.57
N LEU A 267 10.94 -21.84 -10.99
CA LEU A 267 10.97 -21.43 -12.39
C LEU A 267 12.11 -22.12 -13.15
N GLY A 268 11.84 -22.46 -14.41
CA GLY A 268 12.82 -23.09 -15.30
C GLY A 268 13.04 -24.59 -15.09
N SER A 269 12.31 -25.23 -14.16
CA SER A 269 12.31 -26.69 -14.04
C SER A 269 11.31 -27.34 -15.00
N ASP A 270 11.64 -28.52 -15.54
CA ASP A 270 10.77 -29.25 -16.47
C ASP A 270 9.45 -29.69 -15.80
N SER A 271 9.46 -29.86 -14.48
CA SER A 271 8.29 -30.08 -13.63
C SER A 271 7.95 -28.83 -12.81
N VAL A 272 6.99 -28.02 -13.28
CA VAL A 272 6.41 -26.89 -12.52
C VAL A 272 5.42 -27.41 -11.47
N ALA A 273 5.73 -28.53 -10.82
CA ALA A 273 4.89 -29.06 -9.75
C ALA A 273 5.16 -28.25 -8.48
N ASP A 274 4.14 -27.57 -7.98
CA ASP A 274 4.25 -26.81 -6.75
C ASP A 274 4.49 -27.75 -5.57
N VAL A 275 5.49 -27.42 -4.74
CA VAL A 275 5.85 -28.21 -3.57
C VAL A 275 5.17 -27.60 -2.34
N PRO A 276 4.33 -28.35 -1.61
CA PRO A 276 3.74 -27.87 -0.36
C PRO A 276 4.81 -27.78 0.72
N ILE A 277 4.92 -26.62 1.35
CA ILE A 277 5.92 -26.33 2.39
C ILE A 277 5.30 -26.38 3.78
N TYR A 278 4.12 -25.78 3.93
CA TYR A 278 3.42 -25.67 5.21
C TYR A 278 1.91 -25.72 5.02
N THR A 279 1.18 -26.25 6.01
CA THR A 279 -0.29 -26.21 6.06
C THR A 279 -0.74 -25.96 7.50
N GLU A 280 -1.54 -24.92 7.68
CA GLU A 280 -2.25 -24.60 8.91
C GLU A 280 -3.57 -25.35 8.96
N ASN A 281 -3.71 -26.22 9.96
CA ASN A 281 -4.89 -27.06 10.14
C ASN A 281 -5.90 -26.43 11.10
N ASP A 282 -5.47 -25.49 11.95
CA ASP A 282 -6.36 -24.77 12.85
C ASP A 282 -7.04 -23.60 12.11
N SER A 283 -8.36 -23.68 11.98
CA SER A 283 -9.19 -22.71 11.27
C SER A 283 -9.19 -21.31 11.91
N SER A 284 -8.74 -21.18 13.17
CA SER A 284 -8.62 -19.89 13.85
C SER A 284 -7.39 -19.10 13.40
N PHE A 285 -6.48 -19.70 12.62
CA PHE A 285 -5.23 -19.07 12.20
C PHE A 285 -5.18 -18.83 10.69
N HIS A 286 -4.56 -17.70 10.33
CA HIS A 286 -4.22 -17.31 8.97
C HIS A 286 -2.71 -17.47 8.79
N VAL A 287 -2.29 -17.91 7.61
CA VAL A 287 -0.88 -18.02 7.25
C VAL A 287 -0.51 -16.89 6.31
N ASP A 288 0.59 -16.22 6.61
CA ASP A 288 1.20 -15.26 5.71
C ASP A 288 2.67 -15.61 5.46
N ILE A 289 3.21 -15.10 4.36
CA ILE A 289 4.63 -15.22 4.01
C ILE A 289 5.22 -13.84 3.74
N THR A 290 6.44 -13.61 4.23
CA THR A 290 7.26 -12.48 3.79
C THR A 290 8.72 -12.89 3.70
N SER A 291 9.56 -12.06 3.08
CA SER A 291 11.01 -12.22 3.09
C SER A 291 11.60 -11.24 4.09
N THR A 292 12.65 -11.62 4.81
CA THR A 292 13.47 -10.65 5.53
C THR A 292 14.00 -9.62 4.55
N LYS A 293 14.20 -8.38 5.00
CA LYS A 293 14.54 -7.28 4.10
C LYS A 293 15.87 -7.48 3.36
N ASP A 294 16.81 -8.22 3.95
CA ASP A 294 18.06 -8.62 3.30
C ASP A 294 17.93 -9.83 2.35
N GLY A 295 16.72 -10.38 2.20
CA GLY A 295 16.36 -11.46 1.30
C GLY A 295 16.88 -12.85 1.70
N LYS A 296 17.48 -13.00 2.89
CA LYS A 296 18.14 -14.27 3.29
C LYS A 296 17.19 -15.30 3.87
N PHE A 297 16.02 -14.89 4.36
CA PHE A 297 15.05 -15.80 4.98
C PHE A 297 13.62 -15.52 4.49
N ILE A 298 12.81 -16.57 4.43
CA ILE A 298 11.36 -16.48 4.25
C ILE A 298 10.70 -16.79 5.60
N THR A 299 9.75 -15.96 6.01
CA THR A 299 9.10 -16.07 7.32
C THR A 299 7.69 -16.64 7.16
N VAL A 300 7.49 -17.85 7.64
CA VAL A 300 6.19 -18.51 7.90
C VAL A 300 6.31 -19.19 9.27
N TYR A 301 7.17 -20.21 9.26
CA TYR A 301 8.23 -20.49 10.20
C TYR A 301 9.52 -20.14 9.42
N VAL A 302 10.63 -19.79 10.05
CA VAL A 302 11.80 -19.28 9.32
C VAL A 302 12.39 -20.37 8.41
N ILE A 303 12.56 -20.05 7.12
CA ILE A 303 13.22 -20.88 6.10
C ILE A 303 14.42 -20.10 5.54
N LYS A 304 15.58 -20.74 5.39
CA LYS A 304 16.73 -20.15 4.67
C LYS A 304 16.39 -19.98 3.19
N ALA A 305 16.40 -18.75 2.67
CA ALA A 305 16.06 -18.45 1.27
C ALA A 305 17.07 -19.04 0.27
N THR A 306 18.32 -19.27 0.68
CA THR A 306 19.35 -19.93 -0.13
C THR A 306 19.20 -21.44 -0.22
N ASN A 307 18.51 -22.06 0.75
CA ASN A 307 18.26 -23.50 0.75
C ASN A 307 16.84 -23.80 1.27
N PRO A 308 15.82 -23.50 0.46
CA PRO A 308 14.43 -23.63 0.85
C PRO A 308 14.00 -25.07 1.16
N GLN A 309 14.81 -26.06 0.76
CA GLN A 309 14.54 -27.49 0.97
C GLN A 309 14.98 -28.00 2.34
N GLN A 310 15.74 -27.22 3.13
CA GLN A 310 16.18 -27.63 4.49
C GLN A 310 15.05 -27.67 5.54
N GLY A 311 13.83 -27.25 5.18
CA GLY A 311 12.66 -27.32 6.05
C GLY A 311 12.45 -26.07 6.91
N LEU A 312 11.35 -26.08 7.66
CA LEU A 312 10.86 -24.97 8.48
C LEU A 312 11.50 -24.99 9.88
N GLN A 313 12.01 -23.84 10.34
CA GLN A 313 12.50 -23.67 11.70
C GLN A 313 11.62 -22.71 12.50
N ARG A 314 11.18 -23.15 13.69
CA ARG A 314 10.37 -22.32 14.60
C ARG A 314 11.25 -21.33 15.35
N VAL A 315 10.85 -20.06 15.35
CA VAL A 315 11.47 -19.00 16.17
C VAL A 315 10.61 -18.64 17.37
N CYS A 316 9.31 -18.40 17.17
CA CYS A 316 8.38 -18.07 18.25
C CYS A 316 7.35 -19.20 18.44
N LYS A 317 7.09 -19.58 19.69
CA LYS A 317 5.97 -20.48 20.02
C LYS A 317 4.68 -19.68 19.97
N ARG A 318 3.63 -20.26 19.40
CA ARG A 318 2.29 -19.65 19.40
C ARG A 318 1.75 -19.56 20.82
N VAL A 319 1.39 -18.36 21.23
CA VAL A 319 0.72 -18.04 22.47
C VAL A 319 -0.41 -17.08 22.13
N SER A 320 -1.61 -17.30 22.67
CA SER A 320 -2.76 -16.45 22.41
C SER A 320 -2.46 -15.01 22.85
N GLY A 321 -2.75 -14.03 21.99
CA GLY A 321 -2.47 -12.61 22.25
C GLY A 321 -1.03 -12.16 22.00
N VAL A 322 -0.11 -13.09 21.69
CA VAL A 322 1.29 -12.77 21.40
C VAL A 322 1.53 -12.66 19.89
N GLN A 323 2.14 -11.56 19.47
CA GLN A 323 2.55 -11.26 18.10
C GLN A 323 4.06 -11.18 18.03
N CYS A 324 4.62 -11.62 16.90
CA CYS A 324 6.06 -11.62 16.63
C CYS A 324 6.32 -11.24 15.18
N PHE A 325 7.07 -10.17 14.96
CA PHE A 325 7.60 -9.78 13.65
C PHE A 325 9.11 -9.99 13.66
N LEU A 326 9.65 -10.57 12.59
CA LEU A 326 11.02 -11.05 12.55
C LEU A 326 11.76 -10.48 11.35
N GLU A 327 12.93 -9.91 11.62
CA GLU A 327 13.86 -9.42 10.61
C GLU A 327 15.26 -10.02 10.84
N HIS A 328 16.08 -10.03 9.79
CA HIS A 328 17.45 -10.54 9.87
C HIS A 328 18.47 -9.46 9.52
N HIS A 329 19.52 -9.38 10.34
CA HIS A 329 20.68 -8.54 10.06
C HIS A 329 21.95 -9.13 10.68
N ASN A 330 23.01 -9.22 9.85
CA ASN A 330 24.36 -9.60 10.26
C ASN A 330 24.47 -10.84 11.17
N GLY A 331 23.72 -11.91 10.90
CA GLY A 331 23.77 -13.17 11.65
C GLY A 331 22.91 -13.21 12.91
N PHE A 332 22.08 -12.18 13.11
CA PHE A 332 21.10 -12.10 14.18
C PHE A 332 19.69 -11.94 13.62
N PHE A 333 18.72 -12.50 14.33
CA PHE A 333 17.32 -12.13 14.20
C PHE A 333 16.98 -11.01 15.17
N TYR A 334 16.21 -10.06 14.68
CA TYR A 334 15.59 -8.99 15.42
C TYR A 334 14.09 -9.30 15.47
N ILE A 335 13.50 -9.37 16.66
CA ILE A 335 12.15 -9.86 16.88
C ILE A 335 11.36 -8.79 17.63
N LEU A 336 10.42 -8.14 16.94
CA LEU A 336 9.47 -7.22 17.56
C LEU A 336 8.31 -8.04 18.12
N THR A 337 8.14 -8.05 19.44
CA THR A 337 7.13 -8.88 20.09
C THR A 337 6.56 -8.25 21.36
N ASN A 338 5.35 -8.65 21.72
CA ASN A 338 4.67 -8.32 22.97
C ASN A 338 4.59 -9.54 23.92
N ALA A 339 5.49 -10.53 23.76
CA ALA A 339 5.53 -11.70 24.62
C ALA A 339 5.97 -11.35 26.05
N SER A 340 5.28 -11.86 27.08
CA SER A 340 5.66 -11.62 28.48
C SER A 340 7.13 -11.92 28.75
N LEU A 341 7.81 -10.94 29.34
CA LEU A 341 9.21 -11.04 29.77
C LEU A 341 9.37 -11.74 31.14
N SER A 342 8.29 -11.84 31.93
CA SER A 342 8.29 -12.53 33.22
C SER A 342 7.59 -13.89 33.13
N GLU A 343 8.16 -14.90 33.77
CA GLU A 343 7.48 -16.19 34.04
C GLU A 343 6.34 -16.05 35.07
N ASP A 344 6.29 -14.90 35.77
CA ASP A 344 5.29 -14.59 36.77
C ASP A 344 3.97 -14.18 36.10
N LYS A 345 2.96 -15.04 36.20
CA LYS A 345 1.65 -14.90 35.53
C LYS A 345 0.74 -13.85 36.16
N ASP A 346 1.14 -13.30 37.31
CA ASP A 346 0.30 -12.42 38.13
C ASP A 346 0.60 -10.92 37.91
N LEU A 347 1.59 -10.58 37.09
CA LEU A 347 1.83 -9.19 36.67
C LEU A 347 1.02 -8.91 35.38
N PRO A 348 0.18 -7.86 35.33
CA PRO A 348 -0.47 -7.48 34.09
C PRO A 348 0.61 -7.10 33.07
N ASP A 349 0.78 -7.95 32.06
CA ASP A 349 1.65 -7.68 30.93
C ASP A 349 1.17 -6.39 30.26
N SER A 350 2.08 -5.46 30.02
CA SER A 350 1.74 -4.17 29.43
C SER A 350 1.17 -4.30 28.01
N GLY A 351 1.35 -5.45 27.37
CA GLY A 351 0.93 -5.73 25.99
C GLY A 351 1.70 -4.92 24.94
N ASN A 352 2.66 -4.10 25.37
CA ASN A 352 3.47 -3.24 24.52
C ASN A 352 4.57 -4.05 23.84
N PHE A 353 4.90 -3.68 22.61
CA PHE A 353 6.00 -4.29 21.88
C PHE A 353 7.37 -3.83 22.40
N TYR A 354 8.30 -4.76 22.40
CA TYR A 354 9.74 -4.52 22.57
C TYR A 354 10.52 -5.25 21.47
N LEU A 355 11.78 -4.88 21.28
CA LEU A 355 12.64 -5.53 20.30
C LEU A 355 13.61 -6.50 21.00
N ALA A 356 13.49 -7.78 20.73
CA ALA A 356 14.44 -8.80 21.15
C ALA A 356 15.45 -9.10 20.04
N ARG A 357 16.60 -9.67 20.40
CA ARG A 357 17.59 -10.18 19.45
C ARG A 357 17.96 -11.64 19.75
N CYS A 358 18.37 -12.40 18.75
CA CYS A 358 19.01 -13.70 18.97
C CYS A 358 19.93 -14.06 17.82
N ARG A 359 20.94 -14.91 18.07
CA ARG A 359 21.80 -15.44 16.99
C ARG A 359 21.00 -16.43 16.15
N VAL A 360 21.22 -16.40 14.84
CA VAL A 360 20.59 -17.35 13.89
C VAL A 360 20.89 -18.81 14.27
N ASP A 361 22.08 -19.08 14.79
CA ASP A 361 22.50 -20.44 15.16
C ASP A 361 21.93 -20.90 16.53
N ASP A 362 21.52 -19.97 17.40
CA ASP A 362 21.05 -20.25 18.76
C ASP A 362 19.51 -20.12 18.92
N MET A 363 18.76 -20.20 17.81
CA MET A 363 17.29 -20.00 17.77
C MET A 363 16.47 -20.87 18.75
N GLN A 364 17.02 -21.98 19.25
CA GLN A 364 16.35 -22.87 20.22
C GLN A 364 16.63 -22.49 21.67
N ALA A 365 17.58 -21.59 21.94
CA ALA A 365 17.79 -21.09 23.28
C ALA A 365 16.60 -20.21 23.66
N THR A 366 15.90 -20.55 24.74
CA THR A 366 14.85 -19.73 25.37
C THR A 366 15.35 -18.35 25.81
N ASN A 367 16.66 -18.12 25.76
CA ASN A 367 17.29 -16.86 26.10
C ASN A 367 17.30 -15.94 24.87
N LEU A 368 16.21 -15.20 24.67
CA LEU A 368 16.22 -14.00 23.83
C LEU A 368 17.36 -13.11 24.34
N GLN A 369 18.42 -12.97 23.54
CA GLN A 369 19.59 -12.18 23.88
C GLN A 369 19.26 -10.71 23.61
N ASN A 370 19.31 -9.87 24.64
CA ASN A 370 19.17 -8.42 24.52
C ASN A 370 17.73 -8.00 24.18
N VAL A 371 17.02 -7.60 25.22
CA VAL A 371 15.73 -6.93 25.11
C VAL A 371 15.97 -5.43 25.06
N LEU A 372 15.63 -4.81 23.93
CA LEU A 372 15.56 -3.36 23.79
C LEU A 372 14.18 -2.90 24.23
N MET A 373 14.12 -2.38 25.46
CA MET A 373 12.88 -1.90 26.03
C MET A 373 12.63 -0.44 25.64
N PRO A 374 11.40 -0.07 25.25
CA PRO A 374 11.04 1.33 25.20
C PRO A 374 10.96 1.91 26.62
N SER A 375 11.27 3.20 26.76
CA SER A 375 10.99 3.94 28.00
C SER A 375 9.48 4.00 28.30
N LYS A 376 9.09 4.25 29.56
CA LYS A 376 7.69 4.22 30.04
C LYS A 376 6.67 5.04 29.22
N ASP A 377 7.13 6.06 28.50
CA ASP A 377 6.29 6.98 27.71
C ASP A 377 6.30 6.68 26.19
N ILE A 378 6.96 5.60 25.77
CA ILE A 378 7.17 5.23 24.37
C ILE A 378 6.60 3.83 24.14
N ILE A 379 5.90 3.67 23.02
CA ILE A 379 5.39 2.40 22.54
C ILE A 379 6.02 2.16 21.18
N VAL A 380 6.67 1.01 20.99
CA VAL A 380 7.14 0.59 19.66
C VAL A 380 5.93 0.08 18.88
N GLN A 381 5.76 0.56 17.65
CA GLN A 381 4.67 0.14 16.78
C GLN A 381 5.18 -0.75 15.64
N ASP A 382 6.33 -0.41 15.07
CA ASP A 382 6.90 -1.13 13.93
C ASP A 382 8.41 -0.94 13.84
N MET A 383 9.08 -1.79 13.05
CA MET A 383 10.51 -1.70 12.75
C MET A 383 10.78 -1.88 11.26
N ASP A 384 11.81 -1.21 10.76
CA ASP A 384 12.31 -1.39 9.41
C ASP A 384 13.85 -1.42 9.38
N ILE A 385 14.43 -2.52 8.88
CA ILE A 385 15.87 -2.80 9.02
C ILE A 385 16.63 -2.58 7.71
N PHE A 386 17.78 -1.93 7.80
CA PHE A 386 18.68 -1.67 6.68
C PHE A 386 20.10 -2.10 7.03
N ASN A 387 20.98 -2.11 6.03
CA ASN A 387 22.37 -2.49 6.22
C ASN A 387 23.08 -1.62 7.28
N GLU A 388 22.83 -0.32 7.27
CA GLU A 388 23.53 0.66 8.13
C GLU A 388 22.68 1.25 9.27
N HIS A 389 21.36 1.04 9.24
CA HIS A 389 20.46 1.64 10.23
C HIS A 389 19.20 0.79 10.46
N LEU A 390 18.60 0.95 11.63
CA LEU A 390 17.30 0.39 12.01
C LEU A 390 16.37 1.57 12.27
N VAL A 391 15.23 1.59 11.60
CA VAL A 391 14.21 2.62 11.80
C VAL A 391 13.10 2.04 12.67
N LEU A 392 12.71 2.77 13.71
CA LEU A 392 11.60 2.40 14.58
C LEU A 392 10.48 3.42 14.44
N SER A 393 9.26 2.91 14.22
CA SER A 393 8.03 3.68 14.32
C SER A 393 7.54 3.59 15.76
N LEU A 394 7.45 4.72 16.43
CA LEU A 394 7.16 4.85 17.84
C LEU A 394 5.91 5.71 18.06
N ASN A 395 5.21 5.47 19.15
CA ASN A 395 4.24 6.41 19.70
C ASN A 395 4.76 6.95 21.02
N LYS A 396 4.92 8.26 21.13
CA LYS A 396 5.35 8.95 22.35
C LYS A 396 4.22 9.84 22.84
N LYS A 397 3.57 9.45 23.95
CA LYS A 397 2.44 10.18 24.55
C LYS A 397 1.34 10.56 23.54
N GLY A 398 0.91 9.61 22.71
CA GLY A 398 -0.14 9.81 21.70
C GLY A 398 0.37 10.33 20.36
N SER A 399 1.59 10.87 20.29
CA SER A 399 2.16 11.42 19.04
C SER A 399 3.04 10.39 18.32
N PRO A 400 2.89 10.22 16.99
CA PRO A 400 3.78 9.36 16.22
C PRO A 400 5.17 9.98 16.12
N VAL A 401 6.20 9.15 16.23
CA VAL A 401 7.62 9.54 16.17
C VAL A 401 8.37 8.46 15.40
N ILE A 402 9.29 8.86 14.53
CA ILE A 402 10.24 7.93 13.92
C ILE A 402 11.64 8.20 14.47
N CYS A 403 12.36 7.14 14.80
CA CYS A 403 13.78 7.25 15.11
C CYS A 403 14.63 6.27 14.31
N SER A 404 15.91 6.59 14.15
CA SER A 404 16.89 5.75 13.47
C SER A 404 18.02 5.41 14.44
N ILE A 405 18.39 4.13 14.49
CA ILE A 405 19.48 3.58 15.28
C ILE A 405 20.57 3.09 14.33
N LYS A 406 21.84 3.29 14.69
CA LYS A 406 22.97 2.79 13.90
C LYS A 406 23.03 1.27 13.91
N MET A 407 23.26 0.66 12.75
CA MET A 407 23.54 -0.77 12.61
C MET A 407 24.98 -1.02 12.16
N PRO A 408 25.58 -2.17 12.53
CA PRO A 408 25.06 -3.15 13.49
C PRO A 408 25.04 -2.59 14.92
N ILE A 409 24.09 -3.06 15.73
CA ILE A 409 24.06 -2.73 17.15
C ILE A 409 25.17 -3.52 17.85
N ASP A 410 26.27 -2.84 18.20
CA ASP A 410 27.49 -3.38 18.84
C ASP A 410 27.31 -3.70 20.34
N ALA A 411 26.06 -3.87 20.76
CA ALA A 411 25.70 -4.20 22.13
C ALA A 411 26.09 -5.66 22.43
N ASN A 412 27.29 -5.89 22.98
CA ASN A 412 27.63 -7.09 23.74
C ASN A 412 26.89 -7.03 25.10
N CYS A 413 25.56 -7.00 25.05
CA CYS A 413 24.73 -6.74 26.21
C CYS A 413 24.05 -8.02 26.66
N GLU A 414 24.70 -8.78 27.54
CA GLU A 414 24.03 -9.82 28.33
C GLU A 414 22.82 -9.25 29.14
N ASN A 415 22.72 -7.92 29.25
CA ASN A 415 21.69 -7.18 29.98
C ASN A 415 20.68 -6.46 29.07
N GLN A 416 19.51 -6.14 29.61
CA GLN A 416 18.50 -5.29 28.98
C GLN A 416 19.05 -3.88 28.72
N VAL A 417 18.71 -3.30 27.57
CA VAL A 417 19.14 -1.96 27.15
C VAL A 417 17.90 -1.16 26.77
N THR A 418 17.86 0.14 27.03
CA THR A 418 16.74 0.97 26.56
C THR A 418 17.02 1.49 25.15
N ILE A 419 15.96 1.76 24.38
CA ILE A 419 16.11 2.33 23.02
C ILE A 419 16.94 3.62 23.06
N GLU A 420 16.79 4.43 24.10
CA GLU A 420 17.50 5.69 24.28
C GLU A 420 19.01 5.52 24.49
N ASP A 421 19.44 4.40 25.10
CA ASP A 421 20.87 4.10 25.33
C ASP A 421 21.64 3.86 24.01
N LEU A 422 20.92 3.54 22.92
CA LEU A 422 21.49 3.32 21.60
C LEU A 422 21.76 4.62 20.83
N ASN A 423 21.59 5.78 21.47
CA ASN A 423 21.70 7.11 20.88
C ASN A 423 20.87 7.25 19.59
N PRO A 424 19.55 6.98 19.64
CA PRO A 424 18.69 7.05 18.47
C PRO A 424 18.60 8.50 17.97
N TRP A 425 18.64 8.66 16.66
CA TRP A 425 18.33 9.92 16.00
C TRP A 425 16.82 10.03 15.80
N PHE A 426 16.18 11.01 16.43
CA PHE A 426 14.75 11.25 16.26
C PHE A 426 14.49 12.20 15.11
N PHE A 427 13.57 11.82 14.22
CA PHE A 427 13.16 12.66 13.11
C PHE A 427 12.30 13.84 13.63
N PRO A 428 12.66 15.10 13.35
CA PRO A 428 11.89 16.25 13.82
C PRO A 428 10.64 16.44 12.96
N LEU A 429 9.47 16.09 13.50
CA LEU A 429 8.20 16.37 12.84
C LEU A 429 7.85 17.86 12.89
N PRO A 430 7.29 18.43 11.81
CA PRO A 430 6.95 19.85 11.74
C PRO A 430 5.80 20.25 12.67
N SER A 431 4.89 19.33 13.01
CA SER A 431 3.85 19.55 14.03
C SER A 431 3.48 18.26 14.75
N ASN A 432 2.95 18.37 15.98
CA ASN A 432 2.49 17.25 16.81
C ASN A 432 1.19 16.58 16.31
N LEU A 433 0.56 17.13 15.27
CA LEU A 433 -0.65 16.62 14.65
C LEU A 433 -0.40 15.94 13.30
N CYS A 434 0.87 15.80 12.92
CA CYS A 434 1.25 15.09 11.71
C CYS A 434 1.16 13.59 11.94
N SER A 435 0.62 12.88 10.96
CA SER A 435 0.87 11.45 10.79
C SER A 435 2.19 11.28 10.03
N ILE A 436 2.97 10.30 10.42
CA ILE A 436 4.14 9.84 9.69
C ILE A 436 4.07 8.34 9.56
N VAL A 437 4.17 7.84 8.33
CA VAL A 437 4.15 6.41 8.03
C VAL A 437 5.32 6.04 7.11
N PRO A 438 5.86 4.81 7.21
CA PRO A 438 6.85 4.34 6.25
C PRO A 438 6.33 4.41 4.81
N GLY A 439 7.16 4.93 3.89
CA GLY A 439 6.93 4.82 2.45
C GLY A 439 7.50 3.51 1.90
N SER A 440 7.69 3.45 0.58
CA SER A 440 8.36 2.31 -0.06
C SER A 440 9.86 2.32 0.24
N ASN A 441 10.34 1.25 0.87
CA ASN A 441 11.73 1.09 1.33
C ASN A 441 12.27 -0.32 1.03
N HIS A 442 12.18 -0.79 -0.22
CA HIS A 442 12.55 -2.16 -0.59
C HIS A 442 14.06 -2.44 -0.58
N ASP A 443 14.89 -1.42 -0.81
CA ASP A 443 16.35 -1.62 -0.93
C ASP A 443 17.03 -1.66 0.44
N PHE A 444 17.36 -2.85 0.94
CA PHE A 444 18.11 -3.04 2.19
C PHE A 444 19.44 -2.26 2.26
N MET A 445 20.07 -1.99 1.11
CA MET A 445 21.38 -1.33 1.03
C MET A 445 21.28 0.20 1.03
N THR A 446 20.07 0.78 1.02
CA THR A 446 19.91 2.24 1.10
C THR A 446 20.34 2.78 2.46
N SER A 447 20.90 3.98 2.46
CA SER A 447 21.13 4.79 3.67
C SER A 447 20.05 5.86 3.88
N VAL A 448 18.96 5.78 3.12
CA VAL A 448 17.86 6.74 3.12
C VAL A 448 16.55 6.01 3.40
N PHE A 449 15.82 6.47 4.40
CA PHE A 449 14.48 6.00 4.74
C PHE A 449 13.42 6.94 4.16
N ARG A 450 12.50 6.42 3.38
CA ARG A 450 11.37 7.18 2.85
C ARG A 450 10.21 7.15 3.83
N ALA A 451 9.70 8.32 4.18
CA ALA A 451 8.50 8.50 4.99
C ALA A 451 7.44 9.29 4.23
N VAL A 452 6.17 9.02 4.54
CA VAL A 452 5.02 9.79 4.06
C VAL A 452 4.45 10.53 5.26
N ILE A 453 4.46 11.87 5.18
CA ILE A 453 4.01 12.76 6.23
C ILE A 453 2.74 13.44 5.75
N SER A 454 1.70 13.47 6.59
CA SER A 454 0.46 14.18 6.28
C SER A 454 -0.11 14.81 7.54
N SER A 455 -0.98 15.80 7.37
CA SER A 455 -1.83 16.28 8.46
C SER A 455 -3.22 16.59 7.92
N PRO A 456 -4.22 16.80 8.78
CA PRO A 456 -5.55 17.14 8.29
C PRO A 456 -5.62 18.46 7.50
N VAL A 457 -4.63 19.33 7.68
CA VAL A 457 -4.55 20.66 7.03
C VAL A 457 -3.42 20.75 6.01
N ASN A 458 -2.42 19.87 6.06
CA ASN A 458 -1.31 19.83 5.11
C ASN A 458 -1.40 18.58 4.24
N GLN A 459 -1.22 18.76 2.93
CA GLN A 459 -1.21 17.67 1.99
C GLN A 459 -0.08 16.68 2.25
N VAL A 460 -0.26 15.47 1.72
CA VAL A 460 0.72 14.38 1.80
C VAL A 460 2.06 14.85 1.20
N THR A 461 3.11 14.78 2.01
CA THR A 461 4.48 15.10 1.65
C THR A 461 5.33 13.84 1.79
N ILE A 462 6.19 13.57 0.81
CA ILE A 462 7.07 12.40 0.83
C ILE A 462 8.50 12.88 1.07
N GLU A 463 9.12 12.38 2.12
CA GLU A 463 10.44 12.80 2.56
C GLU A 463 11.43 11.64 2.56
N ASP A 464 12.60 11.88 1.98
CA ASP A 464 13.73 10.96 1.96
C ASP A 464 14.69 11.35 3.10
N LEU A 465 14.65 10.60 4.20
CA LEU A 465 15.37 10.85 5.45
C LEU A 465 16.74 10.18 5.43
N ASN A 466 17.81 10.96 5.53
CA ASN A 466 19.16 10.42 5.72
C ASN A 466 19.61 10.64 7.17
N PRO A 467 19.65 9.59 8.01
CA PRO A 467 20.01 9.73 9.42
C PRO A 467 21.48 10.17 9.63
N TRP A 468 22.31 10.13 8.58
CA TRP A 468 23.74 10.49 8.65
C TRP A 468 24.05 11.93 8.21
N PHE A 469 23.11 12.66 7.62
CA PHE A 469 23.33 14.01 7.10
C PHE A 469 22.14 14.94 7.38
N PHE A 470 22.40 16.07 8.03
CA PHE A 470 21.46 17.18 8.17
C PHE A 470 22.04 18.48 7.57
N PRO A 471 21.20 19.35 6.95
CA PRO A 471 20.13 19.07 6.01
C PRO A 471 20.62 19.32 4.56
N LEU A 472 20.24 18.47 3.60
CA LEU A 472 20.22 18.90 2.19
C LEU A 472 18.89 19.60 1.89
N PRO A 473 18.88 20.62 1.01
CA PRO A 473 17.66 21.35 0.67
C PRO A 473 16.63 20.42 0.02
N SER A 474 15.37 20.75 0.26
CA SER A 474 14.08 20.16 -0.15
C SER A 474 13.87 19.93 -1.66
N ASN A 475 14.87 19.41 -2.37
CA ASN A 475 14.80 19.16 -3.80
C ASN A 475 14.39 17.72 -4.09
N LEU A 476 13.12 17.42 -3.81
CA LEU A 476 12.24 16.48 -4.54
C LEU A 476 10.89 16.39 -3.80
N CYS A 477 10.33 17.55 -3.45
CA CYS A 477 8.99 17.64 -2.92
C CYS A 477 8.03 17.69 -4.12
N SER A 478 7.25 16.64 -4.36
CA SER A 478 6.08 16.74 -5.25
C SER A 478 5.00 17.52 -4.51
N ILE A 479 5.08 18.84 -4.56
CA ILE A 479 4.07 19.74 -4.00
C ILE A 479 2.90 19.76 -4.98
N VAL A 480 1.75 19.24 -4.56
CA VAL A 480 0.47 19.61 -5.18
C VAL A 480 0.10 20.99 -4.60
N PRO A 481 -0.21 22.01 -5.41
CA PRO A 481 -0.45 23.35 -4.89
C PRO A 481 -1.80 23.41 -4.16
N GLY A 482 -1.76 23.79 -2.88
CA GLY A 482 -2.92 24.13 -2.07
C GLY A 482 -2.47 24.78 -0.75
N SER A 483 -2.46 26.11 -0.70
CA SER A 483 -2.14 26.84 0.54
C SER A 483 -3.36 26.84 1.47
N ASN A 484 -3.26 26.17 2.62
CA ASN A 484 -4.31 26.15 3.65
C ASN A 484 -3.93 27.09 4.82
N HIS A 485 -3.94 28.41 4.56
CA HIS A 485 -3.70 29.41 5.62
C HIS A 485 -4.91 29.66 6.54
N ASP A 486 -6.07 29.06 6.24
CA ASP A 486 -7.37 29.37 6.89
C ASP A 486 -7.82 28.38 7.96
N PHE A 487 -7.04 27.33 8.25
CA PHE A 487 -7.43 26.26 9.18
C PHE A 487 -6.56 26.23 10.43
N MET A 488 -7.19 26.07 11.59
CA MET A 488 -6.53 25.77 12.87
C MET A 488 -6.92 24.39 13.36
N THR A 489 -5.95 23.69 13.96
CA THR A 489 -6.18 22.36 14.55
C THR A 489 -5.82 22.40 16.03
N SER A 490 -6.67 21.83 16.88
CA SER A 490 -6.48 21.76 18.33
C SER A 490 -6.68 20.34 18.83
N VAL A 491 -5.84 19.90 19.77
CA VAL A 491 -6.01 18.62 20.49
C VAL A 491 -6.75 18.91 21.79
N PHE A 492 -7.87 18.23 22.01
CA PHE A 492 -8.59 18.25 23.27
C PHE A 492 -8.41 16.92 23.99
N ARG A 493 -8.22 17.00 25.31
CA ARG A 493 -8.23 15.81 26.17
C ARG A 493 -9.58 15.77 26.89
N ALA A 494 -10.44 14.84 26.48
CA ALA A 494 -11.71 14.61 27.16
C ALA A 494 -11.47 13.62 28.30
N VAL A 495 -11.86 14.00 29.52
CA VAL A 495 -11.79 13.12 30.70
C VAL A 495 -13.17 12.50 30.92
N ILE A 496 -13.39 11.31 30.38
CA ILE A 496 -14.57 10.48 30.69
C ILE A 496 -14.04 9.11 31.12
N SER A 497 -13.78 8.94 32.43
CA SER A 497 -13.28 7.74 33.13
C SER A 497 -12.01 7.03 32.59
N SER A 498 -11.57 7.34 31.38
CA SER A 498 -10.32 6.98 30.72
C SER A 498 -9.97 8.15 29.78
N PRO A 499 -8.73 8.65 29.77
CA PRO A 499 -8.37 9.78 28.91
C PRO A 499 -8.46 9.37 27.44
N VAL A 500 -9.33 10.03 26.68
CA VAL A 500 -9.41 9.91 25.22
C VAL A 500 -8.90 11.20 24.60
N GLU A 501 -7.96 11.08 23.66
CA GLU A 501 -7.48 12.23 22.87
C GLU A 501 -8.32 12.37 21.61
N THR A 502 -8.81 13.59 21.37
CA THR A 502 -9.63 13.92 20.20
C THR A 502 -9.01 15.12 19.47
N ALA A 503 -8.79 14.96 18.16
CA ALA A 503 -8.43 16.07 17.28
C ALA A 503 -9.69 16.74 16.72
N ALA A 504 -9.74 18.07 16.78
CA ALA A 504 -10.80 18.84 16.15
C ALA A 504 -10.19 19.92 15.23
N ILE A 505 -10.74 20.05 14.03
CA ILE A 505 -10.28 20.95 12.97
C ILE A 505 -11.36 21.98 12.74
N PHE A 506 -11.00 23.25 12.83
CA PHE A 506 -11.93 24.35 12.62
C PHE A 506 -11.34 25.35 11.63
N THR A 507 -12.22 26.03 10.87
CA THR A 507 -11.83 27.20 10.10
C THR A 507 -11.55 28.36 11.06
N ALA A 508 -10.39 29.00 10.95
CA ALA A 508 -10.10 30.21 11.70
C ALA A 508 -10.82 31.39 11.03
N LYS A 509 -11.97 31.81 11.57
CA LYS A 509 -12.51 33.14 11.24
C LYS A 509 -11.71 34.17 12.02
N PHE A 510 -10.74 34.81 11.38
CA PHE A 510 -10.15 36.04 11.91
C PHE A 510 -11.18 37.17 11.80
N THR A 511 -12.09 37.25 12.76
CA THR A 511 -12.79 38.51 13.05
C THR A 511 -11.84 39.39 13.84
N THR A 512 -11.38 40.47 13.24
CA THR A 512 -10.80 41.61 13.95
C THR A 512 -11.89 42.17 14.88
N ILE A 513 -11.93 41.67 16.11
CA ILE A 513 -12.74 42.24 17.17
C ILE A 513 -11.81 43.19 17.93
N ALA A 514 -12.07 44.48 17.78
CA ALA A 514 -11.49 45.53 18.59
C ALA A 514 -11.76 45.23 20.07
N GLU A 515 -10.77 45.51 20.92
CA GLU A 515 -10.78 45.34 22.37
C GLU A 515 -12.15 45.60 23.00
N SER A 516 -12.73 44.58 23.65
CA SER A 516 -13.63 44.79 24.77
C SER A 516 -13.59 43.56 25.66
N THR A 517 -13.07 43.78 26.86
CA THR A 517 -13.03 42.85 27.99
C THR A 517 -14.42 42.28 28.25
N MET A 518 -14.58 40.95 28.18
CA MET A 518 -15.73 40.26 28.77
C MET A 518 -15.25 39.30 29.86
N ILE A 519 -15.67 39.62 31.08
CA ILE A 519 -15.63 38.80 32.27
C ILE A 519 -16.64 37.66 32.05
N LEU A 520 -16.21 36.41 32.18
CA LEU A 520 -17.09 35.25 32.24
C LEU A 520 -17.39 34.96 33.72
N ASP A 521 -18.58 35.35 34.16
CA ASP A 521 -19.19 34.81 35.37
C ASP A 521 -19.60 33.36 35.09
N SER A 522 -19.12 32.46 35.96
CA SER A 522 -19.52 31.06 36.02
C SER A 522 -20.91 30.93 36.60
N TYR A 523 -21.79 30.18 35.94
CA TYR A 523 -22.95 29.56 36.59
C TYR A 523 -22.96 28.06 36.27
N ASP A 524 -22.99 27.30 37.36
CA ASP A 524 -23.03 25.85 37.64
C ASP A 524 -23.26 24.84 36.50
#